data_AF-A0A5Y1YHA7-F1
#
_entry.id   AF-A0A5Y1YHA7-F1
#
_cell.length_a   1.000
_cell.length_b   1.000
_cell.length_c   1.000
_cell.angle_alpha   90.00
_cell.angle_beta   90.00
_cell.angle_gamma   90.00
#
_symmetry.space_group_name_H-M   'P 1'
#
loop_
_entity.id
_entity.type
_entity.pdbx_description
1 polymer ?
#
loop_
_entity_poly.entity_id
_entity_poly.type
_entity_poly.pdbx_seq_one_letter_code
_entity_poly.pdbx_strand_id
1 'polypeptide(L)'
;MNHHDFIDHYINENQPRFTALSDAIWDVPETRFEETQSVAILADALGHEGFRVERGVGNIDTAFIASIGSGKPVIAILGEFDALAGLSQQSGCAT
;
A
#
# COMPACT_ATOMS: atom_id res chain seq x y z
N MET A 1 4.75 2.34 28.13
CA MET A 1 5.39 2.47 26.81
C MET A 1 4.90 3.78 26.22
N ASN A 2 5.80 4.68 25.82
CA ASN A 2 5.36 5.93 25.18
C ASN A 2 4.94 5.63 23.72
N HIS A 3 4.34 6.60 23.02
CA HIS A 3 3.86 6.38 21.65
C HIS A 3 4.98 6.08 20.65
N HIS A 4 6.17 6.66 20.82
CA HIS A 4 7.33 6.38 19.97
C HIS A 4 7.81 4.94 20.17
N ASP A 5 7.96 4.50 21.42
CA ASP A 5 8.39 3.13 21.73
C ASP A 5 7.43 2.10 21.12
N PHE A 6 6.12 2.37 21.18
CA PHE A 6 5.10 1.52 20.57
C PHE A 6 5.25 1.46 19.05
N ILE A 7 5.38 2.62 18.39
CA ILE A 7 5.52 2.69 16.92
C ILE A 7 6.78 1.95 16.47
N ASP A 8 7.92 2.23 17.11
CA ASP A 8 9.20 1.61 16.75
C ASP A 8 9.14 0.09 16.93
N HIS A 9 8.58 -0.37 18.05
CA HIS A 9 8.42 -1.80 18.31
C HIS A 9 7.48 -2.45 17.28
N TYR A 10 6.31 -1.86 17.02
CA TYR A 10 5.35 -2.39 16.06
C TYR A 10 5.92 -2.48 14.65
N ILE A 11 6.63 -1.44 14.20
CA ILE A 11 7.27 -1.43 12.88
C ILE A 11 8.34 -2.53 12.80
N ASN A 12 9.20 -2.65 13.81
CA ASN A 12 10.27 -3.64 13.81
C ASN A 12 9.73 -5.08 13.83
N GLU A 13 8.72 -5.36 14.63
CA GLU A 13 8.10 -6.71 14.69
C GLU A 13 7.40 -7.09 13.39
N ASN A 14 6.79 -6.11 12.70
CA ASN A 14 6.06 -6.33 11.46
C ASN A 14 6.90 -6.10 10.19
N GLN A 15 8.17 -5.71 10.33
CA GLN A 15 9.06 -5.42 9.20
C GLN A 15 9.06 -6.52 8.14
N PRO A 16 9.19 -7.84 8.48
CA PRO A 16 9.20 -8.89 7.46
C PRO A 16 7.93 -8.91 6.61
N ARG A 17 6.78 -8.59 7.21
CA ARG A 17 5.48 -8.55 6.54
C ARG A 17 5.36 -7.34 5.63
N PHE A 18 5.79 -6.16 6.08
CA PHE A 18 5.77 -4.95 5.27
C PHE A 18 6.74 -5.04 4.09
N THR A 19 7.93 -5.62 4.30
CA THR A 19 8.89 -5.89 3.23
C THR A 19 8.32 -6.88 2.23
N ALA A 20 7.73 -8.00 2.67
CA ALA A 20 7.12 -8.96 1.77
C ALA A 20 5.96 -8.35 0.95
N LEU A 21 5.18 -7.44 1.54
CA LEU A 21 4.12 -6.71 0.82
C LEU A 21 4.73 -5.77 -0.24
N SER A 22 5.81 -5.06 0.11
CA SER A 22 6.54 -4.22 -0.83
C SER A 22 7.15 -5.03 -1.97
N ASP A 23 7.75 -6.18 -1.68
CA ASP A 23 8.34 -7.08 -2.67
C ASP A 23 7.26 -7.64 -3.61
N ALA A 24 6.08 -8.00 -3.06
CA ALA A 24 4.96 -8.45 -3.87
C ALA A 24 4.50 -7.40 -4.88
N ILE A 25 4.43 -6.13 -4.48
CA ILE A 25 4.13 -5.01 -5.41
C ILE A 25 5.26 -4.81 -6.41
N TRP A 26 6.51 -4.89 -5.97
CA TRP A 26 7.67 -4.78 -6.85
C TRP A 26 7.67 -5.86 -7.94
N ASP A 27 7.25 -7.07 -7.62
CA ASP A 27 7.20 -8.21 -8.54
C ASP A 27 6.04 -8.14 -9.55
N VAL A 28 5.09 -7.21 -9.37
CA VAL A 28 3.99 -6.94 -10.32
C VAL A 28 4.02 -5.50 -10.84
N PRO A 29 5.02 -5.12 -11.65
CA PRO A 29 5.06 -3.78 -12.22
C PRO A 29 3.89 -3.55 -13.17
N GLU A 30 2.94 -2.72 -12.76
CA GLU A 30 1.76 -2.36 -13.53
C GLU A 30 1.73 -0.83 -13.72
N THR A 31 1.53 -0.36 -14.95
CA THR A 31 1.51 1.07 -15.26
C THR A 31 0.18 1.72 -14.90
N ARG A 32 0.16 3.07 -14.91
CA ARG A 32 -1.03 3.88 -14.60
C ARG A 32 -2.36 3.29 -15.13
N PHE A 33 -3.34 3.15 -14.24
CA PHE A 33 -4.69 2.63 -14.49
C PHE A 33 -4.80 1.14 -14.85
N GLU A 34 -3.70 0.39 -14.79
CA GLU A 34 -3.65 -1.05 -15.07
C GLU A 34 -3.19 -1.87 -13.85
N GLU A 35 -3.11 -1.25 -12.67
CA GLU A 35 -2.58 -1.78 -11.41
C GLU A 35 -3.53 -2.77 -10.70
N THR A 36 -4.07 -3.72 -11.44
CA THR A 36 -5.12 -4.65 -10.99
C THR A 36 -4.66 -5.62 -9.90
N GLN A 37 -3.41 -6.09 -9.96
CA GLN A 37 -2.85 -6.96 -8.93
C GLN A 37 -2.39 -6.13 -7.73
N SER A 38 -1.75 -4.99 -7.99
CA SER A 38 -1.25 -4.10 -6.94
C SER A 38 -2.38 -3.57 -6.06
N VAL A 39 -3.50 -3.15 -6.65
CA VAL A 39 -4.70 -2.73 -5.90
C VAL A 39 -5.29 -3.89 -5.09
N ALA A 40 -5.27 -5.13 -5.61
CA ALA A 40 -5.75 -6.29 -4.87
C ALA A 40 -4.90 -6.52 -3.62
N ILE A 41 -3.58 -6.60 -3.79
CA ILE A 41 -2.58 -6.85 -2.75
C ILE A 41 -2.71 -5.84 -1.60
N LEU A 42 -2.68 -4.53 -1.90
CA LEU A 42 -2.68 -3.49 -0.87
C LEU A 42 -4.03 -3.39 -0.15
N ALA A 43 -5.12 -3.40 -0.90
CA ALA A 43 -6.45 -3.24 -0.33
C ALA A 43 -6.84 -4.47 0.51
N ASP A 44 -6.46 -5.69 0.10
CA ASP A 44 -6.71 -6.89 0.91
C ASP A 44 -5.83 -6.92 2.17
N ALA A 45 -4.56 -6.51 2.06
CA ALA A 45 -3.69 -6.39 3.24
C ALA A 45 -4.27 -5.45 4.30
N LEU A 46 -4.78 -4.27 3.88
CA LEU A 46 -5.45 -3.34 4.80
C LEU A 46 -6.77 -3.88 5.34
N GLY A 47 -7.54 -4.60 4.51
CA GLY A 47 -8.74 -5.31 4.96
C GLY A 47 -8.45 -6.33 6.06
N HIS A 48 -7.36 -7.09 5.95
CA HIS A 48 -6.92 -8.03 6.99
C HIS A 48 -6.49 -7.34 8.29
N GLU A 49 -5.98 -6.10 8.23
CA GLU A 49 -5.68 -5.27 9.40
C GLU A 49 -6.93 -4.63 10.03
N GLY A 50 -8.13 -4.90 9.48
CA GLY A 50 -9.40 -4.42 10.02
C GLY A 50 -9.82 -3.04 9.49
N PHE A 51 -9.19 -2.54 8.43
CA PHE A 51 -9.67 -1.33 7.76
C PHE A 51 -10.97 -1.62 6.98
N ARG A 52 -11.88 -0.65 6.96
CA ARG A 52 -12.98 -0.64 5.99
C ARG A 52 -12.44 -0.16 4.65
N VAL A 53 -12.48 -1.04 3.66
CA VAL A 53 -11.96 -0.80 2.31
C VAL A 53 -13.09 -0.50 1.34
N GLU A 54 -12.95 0.58 0.58
CA GLU A 54 -13.79 0.97 -0.54
C GLU A 54 -12.93 1.00 -1.81
N ARG A 55 -13.24 0.15 -2.80
CA ARG A 55 -12.50 0.02 -4.06
C ARG A 55 -13.24 0.75 -5.19
N GLY A 56 -12.54 1.12 -6.27
CA GLY A 56 -13.14 1.76 -7.44
C GLY A 56 -13.48 3.24 -7.24
N VAL A 57 -12.79 3.91 -6.32
CA VAL A 57 -13.13 5.28 -5.91
C VAL A 57 -12.75 6.30 -6.98
N GLY A 58 -13.58 7.33 -7.14
CA GLY A 58 -13.34 8.38 -8.15
C GLY A 58 -13.48 7.90 -9.59
N ASN A 59 -14.19 6.79 -9.84
CA ASN A 59 -14.29 6.11 -11.14
C ASN A 59 -12.94 5.59 -11.66
N ILE A 60 -12.03 5.25 -10.75
CA ILE A 60 -10.75 4.62 -11.07
C ILE A 60 -10.78 3.22 -10.45
N ASP A 61 -10.87 2.19 -11.30
CA ASP A 61 -11.04 0.80 -10.86
C ASP A 61 -9.89 0.32 -9.95
N THR A 62 -8.69 0.87 -10.15
CA THR A 62 -7.48 0.56 -9.39
C THR A 62 -7.25 1.48 -8.18
N ALA A 63 -8.14 2.43 -7.91
CA ALA A 63 -8.08 3.27 -6.71
C ALA A 63 -8.88 2.66 -5.56
N PHE A 64 -8.41 2.87 -4.32
CA PHE A 64 -9.15 2.48 -3.13
C PHE A 64 -8.95 3.47 -1.96
N ILE A 65 -9.90 3.49 -1.04
CA ILE A 65 -9.78 4.16 0.27
C ILE A 65 -9.89 3.08 1.35
N ALA A 66 -8.94 3.05 2.28
CA ALA A 66 -9.01 2.26 3.49
C ALA A 66 -9.17 3.20 4.69
N SER A 67 -10.18 2.97 5.52
CA SER A 67 -10.49 3.80 6.69
C SER A 67 -10.55 2.99 7.98
N ILE A 68 -9.97 3.52 9.06
CA ILE A 68 -10.06 2.94 10.41
C ILE A 68 -10.31 4.03 11.44
N GLY A 69 -11.07 3.70 12.49
CA GLY A 69 -11.43 4.63 13.55
C GLY A 69 -12.60 5.57 13.20
N SER A 70 -12.81 6.57 14.05
CA SER A 70 -13.88 7.57 13.92
C SER A 70 -13.52 8.85 14.67
N GLY A 71 -14.17 9.98 14.35
CA GLY A 71 -13.95 11.26 15.02
C GLY A 71 -13.21 12.29 14.17
N LYS A 72 -12.64 13.32 14.81
CA LYS A 72 -11.91 14.41 14.16
C LYS A 72 -10.65 14.78 14.96
N PRO A 73 -9.57 15.24 14.29
CA PRO A 73 -9.43 15.38 12.83
C PRO A 73 -9.31 14.03 12.12
N VAL A 74 -9.62 14.00 10.83
CA VAL A 74 -9.34 12.86 9.95
C VAL A 74 -7.98 13.09 9.32
N ILE A 75 -7.08 12.10 9.43
CA ILE A 75 -5.75 12.13 8.82
C ILE A 75 -5.79 11.19 7.62
N ALA A 76 -5.43 11.71 6.45
CA ALA A 76 -5.31 10.93 5.22
C ALA A 76 -3.83 10.73 4.87
N ILE A 77 -3.51 9.52 4.41
CA ILE A 77 -2.19 9.16 3.89
C ILE A 77 -2.40 8.71 2.45
N LEU A 78 -1.67 9.32 1.52
CA LEU A 78 -1.70 8.95 0.10
C LEU A 78 -0.57 7.97 -0.19
N GLY A 79 -0.90 6.84 -0.79
CA GLY A 79 0.07 5.89 -1.34
C GLY A 79 -0.08 5.79 -2.86
N GLU A 80 1.04 5.68 -3.55
CA GLU A 80 1.14 5.46 -5.00
C GLU A 80 1.81 4.09 -5.22
N PHE A 81 1.46 3.42 -6.31
CA PHE A 81 1.93 2.06 -6.60
C PHE A 81 1.97 1.74 -8.10
N ASP A 82 1.83 2.74 -8.98
CA ASP A 82 2.02 2.55 -10.41
C ASP A 82 3.52 2.48 -10.76
N ALA A 83 3.85 1.60 -11.69
CA ALA A 83 5.16 1.48 -12.26
C ALA A 83 5.36 2.47 -13.42
N LEU A 84 6.64 2.73 -13.73
CA LEU A 84 7.03 3.60 -14.83
C LEU A 84 7.17 2.79 -16.13
N ALA A 85 6.52 3.26 -17.20
CA ALA A 85 6.62 2.63 -18.51
C ALA A 85 8.05 2.71 -19.06
N GLY A 86 8.59 1.58 -19.50
CA GLY A 86 9.89 1.51 -20.16
C GLY A 86 11.11 1.56 -19.24
N LEU A 87 10.91 1.41 -17.92
CA LEU A 87 12.01 1.25 -16.95
C LEU A 87 12.15 -0.19 -16.46
N SER A 88 13.35 -0.49 -15.95
CA SER A 88 13.69 -1.81 -15.44
C SER A 88 13.09 -2.08 -14.06
N GLN A 89 12.55 -3.28 -13.87
CA GLN A 89 12.18 -3.82 -12.55
C GLN A 89 13.34 -4.59 -11.90
N GLN A 90 14.58 -4.22 -12.24
CA GLN A 90 15.80 -4.77 -11.66
C GLN A 90 16.48 -3.70 -10.80
N SER A 91 16.71 -4.03 -9.53
CA SER A 91 17.39 -3.13 -8.59
C SER A 91 18.74 -2.66 -9.13
N GLY A 92 18.96 -1.34 -9.10
CA GLY A 92 20.18 -0.70 -9.59
C GLY A 92 20.32 -0.62 -11.11
N CYS A 93 19.29 -1.01 -11.89
CA CYS A 93 19.26 -0.87 -13.34
C CYS A 93 18.28 0.21 -13.77
N ALA A 94 18.69 1.10 -14.67
CA ALA A 94 17.82 2.17 -15.18
C ALA A 94 17.02 1.76 -16.43
N THR A 95 17.37 0.63 -17.06
CA THR A 95 16.84 0.16 -18.36
C THR A 95 16.75 -1.34 -18.42
#